data_AF-A0A6I3JB51-F1
#
_entry.id   AF-A0A6I3JB51-F1
#
_cell.length_a   1.000
_cell.length_b   1.000
_cell.length_c   1.000
_cell.angle_alpha   90.00
_cell.angle_beta   90.00
_cell.angle_gamma   90.00
#
_symmetry.space_group_name_H-M   'P 1'
#
loop_
_entity.id
_entity.type
_entity.pdbx_description
1 polymer ?
#
loop_
_entity_poly.entity_id
_entity_poly.type
_entity_poly.pdbx_seq_one_letter_code
_entity_poly.pdbx_strand_id
1 'polypeptide(L)'
;MTGTKGLTGGTKVRAQVATVLWTLFALAAIFLAVGALCIALGANRDNGLVTFVLDVADAVDLGIFSRDNGIKQFEGGNAETKNALFNWGLGAVAWLVVGRVVERVVRP
;
A
#
# COMPACT_ATOMS: atom_id res chain seq x y z
N MET A 1 20.66 36.92 25.59
CA MET A 1 21.30 35.77 24.92
C MET A 1 20.21 34.72 24.66
N THR A 2 19.48 34.88 23.55
CA THR A 2 19.59 34.10 22.29
C THR A 2 18.83 32.75 22.33
N GLY A 3 17.55 32.81 21.94
CA GLY A 3 17.04 32.03 20.80
C GLY A 3 16.88 30.50 20.93
N THR A 4 16.00 30.01 21.80
CA THR A 4 15.52 28.60 21.74
C THR A 4 14.35 28.38 20.76
N LYS A 5 14.09 29.33 19.84
CA LYS A 5 13.00 29.21 18.85
C LYS A 5 13.34 28.30 17.65
N GLY A 6 14.58 27.83 17.50
CA GLY A 6 15.02 27.03 16.34
C GLY A 6 14.84 25.51 16.44
N LEU A 7 14.79 24.93 17.65
CA LEU A 7 14.84 23.47 17.85
C LEU A 7 13.47 22.77 17.78
N THR A 8 12.36 23.51 17.95
CA THR A 8 11.01 22.92 18.01
C THR A 8 10.30 22.87 16.66
N GLY A 9 10.64 23.76 15.71
CA GLY A 9 10.02 23.80 14.38
C GLY A 9 10.44 22.62 13.49
N GLY A 10 11.76 22.36 13.37
CA GLY A 10 12.29 21.28 12.53
C GLY A 10 11.84 19.89 12.97
N THR A 11 11.81 19.64 14.28
CA THR A 11 11.36 18.37 14.88
C THR A 11 9.86 18.14 14.64
N LYS A 12 9.03 19.19 14.73
CA LYS A 12 7.59 19.11 14.43
C LYS A 12 7.33 18.83 12.94
N VAL A 13 8.03 19.50 12.05
CA VAL A 13 7.90 19.28 10.60
C VAL A 13 8.32 17.86 10.23
N ARG A 14 9.45 17.36 10.74
CA ARG A 14 9.89 15.97 10.50
C ARG A 14 8.89 14.94 11.02
N ALA A 15 8.29 15.18 12.19
CA ALA A 15 7.25 14.30 12.72
C ALA A 15 5.98 14.30 11.84
N GLN A 16 5.56 15.46 11.33
CA GLN A 16 4.44 15.58 10.40
C GLN A 16 4.73 14.86 9.07
N VAL A 17 5.91 15.07 8.49
CA VAL A 17 6.33 14.41 7.26
C VAL A 17 6.37 12.89 7.44
N ALA A 18 6.92 12.39 8.54
CA ALA A 18 6.93 10.95 8.83
C ALA A 18 5.50 10.37 8.90
N THR A 19 4.57 11.12 9.49
CA THR A 19 3.16 10.70 9.62
C THR A 19 2.46 10.66 8.26
N VAL A 20 2.70 11.68 7.42
CA VAL A 20 2.14 11.74 6.07
C VAL A 20 2.68 10.60 5.23
N LEU A 21 4.00 10.37 5.25
CA LEU A 21 4.62 9.25 4.54
C LEU A 21 4.02 7.93 5.01
N TRP A 22 4.01 7.65 6.32
CA TRP A 22 3.41 6.43 6.85
C TRP A 22 1.96 6.23 6.36
N THR A 23 1.16 7.29 6.40
CA THR A 23 -0.24 7.26 5.93
C THR A 23 -0.33 6.88 4.46
N LEU A 24 0.51 7.45 3.59
CA LEU A 24 0.51 7.13 2.16
C LEU A 24 0.87 5.66 1.89
N PHE A 25 1.90 5.15 2.57
CA PHE A 25 2.29 3.74 2.45
C PHE A 25 1.19 2.81 2.98
N ALA A 26 0.55 3.15 4.10
CA ALA A 26 -0.56 2.39 4.65
C ALA A 26 -1.80 2.41 3.73
N LEU A 27 -2.10 3.54 3.10
CA LEU A 27 -3.20 3.65 2.14
C LEU A 27 -2.97 2.74 0.92
N ALA A 28 -1.76 2.76 0.34
CA ALA A 28 -1.42 1.86 -0.77
C ALA A 28 -1.61 0.37 -0.37
N ALA A 29 -1.15 0.00 0.83
CA ALA A 29 -1.34 -1.35 1.36
C ALA A 29 -2.83 -1.73 1.53
N ILE A 30 -3.66 -0.79 1.98
CA ILE A 30 -5.11 -1.01 2.13
C ILE A 30 -5.75 -1.26 0.77
N PHE A 31 -5.43 -0.47 -0.26
CA PHE A 31 -6.00 -0.69 -1.61
C PHE A 31 -5.65 -2.07 -2.15
N LEU A 32 -4.39 -2.51 -2.02
CA LEU A 32 -3.98 -3.85 -2.42
C LEU A 32 -4.72 -4.96 -1.65
N ALA A 33 -4.81 -4.82 -0.32
CA ALA A 33 -5.48 -5.81 0.53
C ALA A 33 -6.99 -5.89 0.24
N VAL A 34 -7.66 -4.75 0.11
CA VAL A 34 -9.11 -4.70 -0.20
C VAL A 34 -9.36 -5.16 -1.63
N GLY A 35 -8.53 -4.77 -2.60
CA GLY A 35 -8.62 -5.27 -3.98
C GLY A 35 -8.50 -6.79 -4.05
N ALA A 36 -7.56 -7.37 -3.29
CA ALA A 36 -7.40 -8.81 -3.21
C ALA A 36 -8.65 -9.50 -2.64
N LEU A 37 -9.26 -8.93 -1.59
CA LEU A 37 -10.52 -9.40 -1.04
C LEU A 37 -11.69 -9.28 -2.04
N CYS A 38 -11.77 -8.17 -2.79
CA CYS A 38 -12.78 -7.99 -3.83
C CYS A 38 -12.69 -9.09 -4.89
N ILE A 39 -11.49 -9.43 -5.37
CA ILE A 39 -11.30 -10.53 -6.32
C ILE A 39 -11.62 -11.88 -5.67
N ALA A 40 -11.18 -12.11 -4.44
CA ALA A 40 -11.38 -13.39 -3.76
C ALA A 40 -12.85 -13.69 -3.43
N LEU A 41 -13.62 -12.65 -3.09
CA LEU A 41 -15.04 -12.77 -2.77
C LEU A 41 -15.95 -12.63 -4.01
N GLY A 42 -15.38 -12.41 -5.19
CA GLY A 42 -16.17 -12.20 -6.41
C GLY A 42 -17.05 -10.95 -6.33
N ALA A 43 -16.53 -9.86 -5.77
CA ALA A 43 -17.27 -8.60 -5.62
C ALA A 43 -17.76 -8.08 -6.98
N ASN A 44 -18.92 -7.40 -6.96
CA ASN A 44 -19.56 -6.88 -8.16
C ASN A 44 -18.69 -5.83 -8.86
N ARG A 45 -18.11 -6.18 -10.03
CA ARG A 45 -17.23 -5.30 -10.82
C ARG A 45 -17.96 -4.20 -11.58
N ASP A 46 -19.30 -4.23 -11.63
CA ASP A 46 -20.10 -3.13 -12.17
C ASP A 46 -20.30 -2.00 -11.15
N ASN A 47 -19.90 -2.21 -9.89
CA ASN A 47 -19.94 -1.19 -8.87
C ASN A 47 -18.71 -0.29 -8.98
N GLY A 48 -18.92 1.00 -9.23
CA GLY A 48 -17.83 1.96 -9.42
C GLY A 48 -16.84 2.06 -8.24
N LEU A 49 -17.26 1.76 -7.00
CA LEU A 49 -16.34 1.71 -5.86
C LEU A 49 -15.43 0.48 -5.92
N VAL A 50 -15.96 -0.69 -6.30
CA VAL A 50 -15.17 -1.91 -6.49
C VAL A 50 -14.17 -1.69 -7.61
N THR A 51 -14.61 -1.18 -8.76
CA THR A 51 -13.73 -0.85 -9.90
C THR A 51 -12.64 0.13 -9.48
N PHE A 52 -13.01 1.22 -8.79
CA PHE A 52 -12.04 2.20 -8.29
C PHE A 52 -10.98 1.57 -7.37
N VAL A 53 -11.38 0.70 -6.46
CA VAL A 53 -10.43 0.00 -5.58
C VAL A 53 -9.49 -0.90 -6.38
N LEU A 54 -10.00 -1.63 -7.36
CA LEU A 54 -9.19 -2.51 -8.22
C LEU A 54 -8.22 -1.70 -9.08
N ASP A 55 -8.66 -0.60 -9.68
CA ASP A 55 -7.81 0.27 -10.49
C ASP A 55 -6.68 0.89 -9.68
N VAL A 56 -6.97 1.33 -8.45
CA VAL A 56 -5.93 1.86 -7.55
C VAL A 56 -4.99 0.75 -7.08
N ALA A 57 -5.49 -0.46 -6.82
CA ALA A 57 -4.66 -1.61 -6.47
C ALA A 57 -3.70 -1.98 -7.62
N ASP A 58 -4.20 -2.06 -8.85
CA ASP A 58 -3.37 -2.26 -10.06
C ASP A 58 -2.33 -1.13 -10.20
N ALA A 59 -2.67 0.13 -9.87
CA ALA A 59 -1.72 1.24 -9.94
C ALA A 59 -0.60 1.20 -8.88
N VAL A 60 -0.87 0.66 -7.68
CA VAL A 60 0.08 0.64 -6.56
C VAL A 60 0.78 -0.71 -6.36
N ASP A 61 0.51 -1.71 -7.20
CA ASP A 61 1.22 -2.99 -7.17
C ASP A 61 2.66 -2.92 -7.72
N LEU A 62 3.03 -1.77 -8.31
CA LEU A 62 4.35 -1.44 -8.85
C LEU A 62 4.81 -2.39 -9.98
N GLY A 63 3.90 -3.14 -10.58
CA GLY A 63 4.15 -4.20 -11.57
C GLY A 63 4.78 -5.47 -10.97
N ILE A 64 5.62 -5.34 -9.94
CA ILE A 64 6.28 -6.47 -9.26
C ILE A 64 5.25 -7.37 -8.57
N PHE A 65 4.23 -6.76 -7.98
CA PHE A 65 3.16 -7.47 -7.27
C PHE A 65 1.90 -7.64 -8.10
N SER A 66 2.00 -7.56 -9.44
CA SER A 66 0.84 -7.70 -10.31
C SER A 66 0.09 -9.01 -10.11
N ARG A 67 -1.25 -8.97 -10.18
CA ARG A 67 -2.08 -10.17 -10.21
C ARG A 67 -2.03 -10.91 -11.56
N ASP A 68 -1.53 -10.26 -12.61
CA ASP A 68 -1.47 -10.84 -13.96
C ASP A 68 -0.07 -11.39 -14.29
N ASN A 69 0.99 -10.79 -13.73
CA ASN A 69 2.37 -11.23 -13.95
C ASN A 69 3.29 -10.86 -12.77
N GLY A 70 2.87 -11.16 -11.54
CA GLY A 70 3.63 -10.85 -10.33
C GLY A 70 4.67 -11.91 -9.97
N ILE A 71 5.21 -11.79 -8.75
CA ILE A 71 6.20 -12.71 -8.16
C ILE A 71 5.79 -14.18 -8.32
N LYS A 72 4.50 -14.48 -8.17
CA LYS A 72 3.97 -15.82 -8.39
C LYS A 72 2.79 -15.81 -9.35
N GLN A 73 2.92 -16.60 -10.40
CA GLN A 73 1.80 -16.98 -11.26
C GLN A 73 1.30 -18.38 -10.88
N PHE A 74 0.02 -18.45 -10.54
CA PHE A 74 -0.76 -19.67 -10.40
C PHE A 74 -1.52 -19.93 -11.71
N GLU A 75 -1.70 -21.20 -12.02
CA GLU A 75 -2.44 -21.66 -13.21
C GLU A 75 -3.61 -22.56 -12.79
N GLY A 76 -4.57 -22.74 -13.69
CA GLY A 76 -5.74 -23.60 -13.50
C GLY A 76 -6.85 -22.96 -12.67
N GLY A 77 -7.62 -23.80 -11.97
CA GLY A 77 -8.79 -23.36 -11.21
C GLY A 77 -8.46 -22.31 -10.15
N ASN A 78 -9.25 -21.22 -10.15
CA ASN A 78 -9.12 -20.07 -9.25
C ASN A 78 -7.76 -19.36 -9.34
N ALA A 79 -7.06 -19.45 -10.47
CA ALA A 79 -5.77 -18.78 -10.68
C ALA A 79 -5.84 -17.27 -10.40
N GLU A 80 -6.87 -16.59 -10.91
CA GLU A 80 -7.08 -15.15 -10.69
C GLU A 80 -7.14 -14.81 -9.18
N THR A 81 -7.98 -15.51 -8.42
CA THR A 81 -8.10 -15.32 -6.98
C THR A 81 -6.78 -15.59 -6.25
N LYS A 82 -6.08 -16.67 -6.61
CA LYS A 82 -4.80 -17.03 -5.98
C LYS A 82 -3.73 -15.99 -6.28
N ASN A 83 -3.63 -15.53 -7.53
CA ASN A 83 -2.69 -14.51 -7.94
C ASN A 83 -2.95 -13.19 -7.21
N ALA A 84 -4.22 -12.74 -7.18
CA ALA A 84 -4.59 -11.53 -6.47
C ALA A 84 -4.29 -11.62 -4.97
N LEU A 85 -4.74 -12.69 -4.30
CA LEU A 85 -4.49 -12.89 -2.87
C LEU A 85 -3.00 -12.95 -2.54
N PHE A 86 -2.20 -13.65 -3.34
CA PHE A 86 -0.79 -13.84 -3.07
C PHE A 86 0.03 -12.59 -3.42
N ASN A 87 -0.07 -12.09 -4.66
CA ASN A 87 0.78 -11.01 -5.13
C ASN A 87 0.40 -9.68 -4.49
N TRP A 88 -0.87 -9.29 -4.51
CA TRP A 88 -1.30 -8.05 -3.83
C TRP A 88 -1.24 -8.16 -2.31
N GLY A 89 -1.46 -9.34 -1.73
CA GLY A 89 -1.24 -9.56 -0.30
C GLY A 89 0.22 -9.33 0.10
N LEU A 90 1.18 -9.86 -0.66
CA LEU A 90 2.60 -9.58 -0.45
C LEU A 90 2.95 -8.11 -0.71
N GLY A 91 2.38 -7.50 -1.74
CA GLY A 91 2.55 -6.08 -2.03
C GLY A 91 2.09 -5.20 -0.87
N ALA A 92 0.93 -5.49 -0.27
CA ALA A 92 0.44 -4.78 0.90
C ALA A 92 1.41 -4.88 2.09
N VAL A 93 1.94 -6.08 2.36
CA VAL A 93 2.97 -6.27 3.39
C VAL A 93 4.23 -5.47 3.07
N ALA A 94 4.69 -5.48 1.81
CA ALA A 94 5.87 -4.74 1.38
C ALA A 94 5.70 -3.23 1.60
N TRP A 95 4.56 -2.65 1.20
CA TRP A 95 4.22 -1.26 1.46
C TRP A 95 4.26 -0.92 2.96
N LEU A 96 3.69 -1.77 3.82
CA LEU A 96 3.72 -1.55 5.28
C LEU A 96 5.14 -1.63 5.85
N VAL A 97 5.94 -2.61 5.42
CA VAL A 97 7.32 -2.78 5.91
C VAL A 97 8.18 -1.59 5.49
N VAL A 98 8.19 -1.25 4.19
CA VAL A 98 8.97 -0.12 3.66
C VAL A 98 8.50 1.18 4.29
N GLY A 99 7.18 1.42 4.36
CA GLY A 99 6.61 2.60 4.99
C GLY A 99 7.06 2.76 6.43
N ARG A 100 7.11 1.66 7.20
CA ARG A 100 7.55 1.71 8.59
C ARG A 100 9.05 1.99 8.72
N VAL A 101 9.87 1.44 7.83
CA VAL A 101 11.31 1.74 7.80
C VAL A 101 11.54 3.21 7.47
N VAL A 102 10.90 3.72 6.42
CA VAL A 102 10.99 5.13 6.00
C VAL A 102 10.54 6.05 7.14
N GLU A 103 9.39 5.77 7.75
CA GLU A 103 8.88 6.54 8.88
C GLU A 103 9.89 6.60 10.04
N ARG A 104 10.50 5.47 10.41
CA ARG A 104 11.50 5.41 11.48
C ARG A 104 12.75 6.21 11.18
N VAL A 105 13.20 6.24 9.92
CA VAL A 105 14.37 7.02 9.50
C VAL A 105 14.06 8.52 9.49
N VAL A 106 12.84 8.90 9.10
CA VAL A 106 12.44 10.32 9.01
C VAL A 106 12.13 10.91 10.39
N ARG A 107 11.52 10.11 11.28
CA ARG A 107 11.19 10.54 12.65
C ARG A 107 12.44 11.11 13.35
N PRO A 108 12.28 12.21 14.10
CA PRO A 108 13.39 12.85 14.81
C PRO A 108 14.08 11.94 15.81
#